data_AF-A0A7C4BGG6-F1
#
_entry.id   AF-A0A7C4BGG6-F1
#
_cell.length_a   1.000
_cell.length_b   1.000
_cell.length_c   1.000
_cell.angle_alpha   90.00
_cell.angle_beta   90.00
_cell.angle_gamma   90.00
#
_symmetry.space_group_name_H-M   'P 1'
#
loop_
_entity.id
_entity.type
_entity.pdbx_description
1 polymer ?
#
loop_
_entity_poly.entity_id
_entity_poly.type
_entity_poly.pdbx_seq_one_letter_code
_entity_poly.pdbx_strand_id
1 'polypeptide(L)'
;MKEQAGHKEIASTDGIVALEDLPLPRVLYPGFYGAFFGFQSKESDPVFLCSCAKEAIRNYIRFRLARPRLLNRYPTRAFILDSMHFPISLVESLMKLQVLYKYKEDQVMDYLEFKNRLCHECQRATPSYLYCHAMYGSKFKQQFGWYINKAGFELGVEPITCYILPDACPKQILELIKLDPRETPVRYSELNKAGRLEEAHALNRAFSKQERDVWRIVENSVRERFLGTSSGQR
;
A
#
# COMPACT_ATOMS: atom_id res chain seq x y z
N MET A 1 35.92 -2.73 14.44
CA MET A 1 35.18 -1.45 14.38
C MET A 1 33.72 -1.78 14.15
N LYS A 2 32.83 -1.49 15.10
CA LYS A 2 31.39 -1.62 14.89
C LYS A 2 30.95 -0.39 14.11
N GLU A 3 30.59 -0.57 12.84
CA GLU A 3 29.85 0.44 12.08
C GLU A 3 28.64 0.86 12.93
N GLN A 4 28.60 2.13 13.32
CA GLN A 4 27.37 2.71 13.84
C GLN A 4 26.35 2.63 12.70
N ALA A 5 25.33 1.78 12.87
CA ALA A 5 24.22 1.71 11.94
C ALA A 5 23.65 3.12 11.77
N GLY A 6 23.91 3.74 10.62
CA GLY A 6 23.45 5.09 10.31
C GLY A 6 21.94 5.16 10.52
N HIS A 7 21.48 6.26 11.13
CA HIS A 7 20.07 6.50 11.34
C HIS A 7 19.38 6.62 9.97
N LYS A 8 18.61 5.60 9.56
CA LYS A 8 17.81 5.68 8.33
C LYS A 8 16.69 6.71 8.54
N GLU A 9 16.56 7.63 7.61
CA GLU A 9 15.49 8.63 7.62
C GLU A 9 14.13 7.99 7.31
N ILE A 10 13.07 8.64 7.78
CA ILE A 10 11.69 8.22 7.50
C ILE A 10 11.20 8.94 6.26
N ALA A 11 10.64 8.20 5.31
CA ALA A 11 9.99 8.80 4.15
C ALA A 11 8.59 9.33 4.54
N SER A 12 8.56 10.56 5.02
CA SER A 12 7.39 11.21 5.65
C SER A 12 6.65 12.20 4.76
N THR A 13 7.19 12.54 3.58
CA THR A 13 6.64 13.53 2.65
C THR A 13 6.55 12.98 1.23
N ASP A 14 5.72 13.62 0.41
CA ASP A 14 5.65 13.33 -1.03
C ASP A 14 6.94 13.78 -1.74
N GLY A 15 7.25 13.15 -2.88
CA GLY A 15 8.36 13.56 -3.74
C GLY A 15 9.74 13.03 -3.34
N ILE A 16 9.81 12.10 -2.38
CA ILE A 16 11.08 11.48 -1.97
C ILE A 16 11.62 10.59 -3.10
N VAL A 17 12.90 10.79 -3.38
CA VAL A 17 13.65 10.03 -4.39
C VAL A 17 14.97 9.57 -3.78
N ALA A 18 15.32 8.31 -4.01
CA ALA A 18 16.59 7.74 -3.62
C ALA A 18 17.34 7.20 -4.84
N LEU A 19 18.68 7.14 -4.74
CA LEU A 19 19.50 6.34 -5.64
C LEU A 19 19.84 5.04 -4.91
N GLU A 20 19.32 3.92 -5.42
CA GLU A 20 19.45 2.60 -4.80
C GLU A 20 20.08 1.61 -5.78
N ASP A 21 20.71 0.56 -5.26
CA ASP A 21 21.30 -0.52 -6.08
C ASP A 21 20.20 -1.45 -6.61
N LEU A 22 19.43 -0.95 -7.56
CA LEU A 22 18.35 -1.64 -8.26
C LEU A 22 18.50 -1.45 -9.78
N PRO A 23 17.87 -2.30 -10.61
CA PRO A 23 18.01 -2.24 -12.07
C PRO A 23 17.70 -0.87 -12.69
N LEU A 24 16.78 -0.13 -12.06
CA LEU A 24 16.53 1.28 -12.33
C LEU A 24 16.81 2.04 -11.03
N PRO A 25 17.97 2.72 -10.92
CA PRO A 25 18.51 3.16 -9.62
C PRO A 25 17.75 4.33 -9.02
N ARG A 26 17.06 5.16 -9.81
CA ARG A 26 16.26 6.27 -9.29
C ARG A 26 14.91 5.74 -8.81
N VAL A 27 14.80 5.54 -7.50
CA VAL A 27 13.60 5.02 -6.82
C VAL A 27 12.76 6.19 -6.33
N LEU A 28 11.51 6.24 -6.78
CA LEU A 28 10.53 7.23 -6.38
C LEU A 28 9.62 6.61 -5.34
N TYR A 29 9.67 7.15 -4.11
CA TYR A 29 8.85 6.69 -3.01
C TYR A 29 7.42 7.21 -3.19
N PRO A 30 6.40 6.42 -2.81
CA PRO A 30 5.05 6.94 -2.70
C PRO A 30 4.97 7.92 -1.52
N GLY A 31 3.84 8.63 -1.42
CA GLY A 31 3.57 9.50 -0.28
C GLY A 31 3.54 8.78 1.08
N PHE A 32 3.33 9.55 2.14
CA PHE A 32 3.37 9.03 3.51
C PHE A 32 2.40 7.86 3.70
N TYR A 33 2.94 6.72 4.15
CA TYR A 33 2.24 5.44 4.29
C TYR A 33 1.64 4.86 2.99
N GLY A 34 2.23 5.17 1.84
CA GLY A 34 1.85 4.64 0.55
C GLY A 34 2.11 3.15 0.33
N ALA A 35 2.12 2.72 -0.94
CA ALA A 35 2.26 1.31 -1.30
C ALA A 35 3.16 1.07 -2.52
N PHE A 36 3.09 1.91 -3.55
CA PHE A 36 3.66 1.64 -4.87
C PHE A 36 4.85 2.54 -5.16
N PHE A 37 6.00 1.94 -5.43
CA PHE A 37 7.21 2.64 -5.85
C PHE A 37 7.23 2.85 -7.36
N GLY A 38 7.78 3.98 -7.79
CA GLY A 38 8.17 4.23 -9.17
C GLY A 38 9.67 4.07 -9.35
N PHE A 39 10.10 3.77 -10.58
CA PHE A 39 11.50 3.51 -10.91
C PHE A 39 11.86 4.17 -12.23
N GLN A 40 13.04 4.80 -12.28
CA GLN A 40 13.58 5.45 -13.47
C GLN A 40 15.09 5.16 -13.60
N SER A 41 15.62 5.21 -14.82
CA SER A 41 17.08 5.18 -15.01
C SER A 41 17.71 6.56 -14.76
N LYS A 42 17.04 7.63 -15.19
CA LYS A 42 17.37 9.04 -14.91
C LYS A 42 16.10 9.89 -14.80
N GLU A 43 16.22 11.11 -14.31
CA GLU A 43 15.08 11.98 -14.01
C GLU A 43 14.14 12.25 -15.19
N SER A 44 14.68 12.35 -16.40
CA SER A 44 13.91 12.61 -17.62
C SER A 44 13.27 11.37 -18.26
N ASP A 45 13.56 10.16 -17.74
CA ASP A 45 12.99 8.93 -18.29
C ASP A 45 11.54 8.71 -17.81
N PRO A 46 10.72 7.91 -18.52
CA PRO A 46 9.42 7.48 -18.02
C PRO A 46 9.51 6.77 -16.67
N VAL A 47 8.49 6.95 -15.82
CA VAL A 47 8.36 6.22 -14.56
C VAL A 47 7.81 4.83 -14.83
N PHE A 48 8.56 3.80 -14.44
CA PHE A 48 8.13 2.41 -14.50
C PHE A 48 7.66 1.93 -13.12
N LEU A 49 6.66 1.05 -13.11
CA LEU A 49 6.26 0.27 -11.93
C LEU A 49 6.79 -1.16 -12.06
N CYS A 50 7.01 -1.83 -10.93
CA CYS A 50 7.38 -3.25 -10.97
C CYS A 50 6.16 -4.10 -11.34
N SER A 51 6.31 -5.03 -12.29
CA SER A 51 5.23 -5.91 -12.74
C SER A 51 4.62 -6.76 -11.62
N CYS A 52 5.38 -7.06 -10.56
CA CYS A 52 4.89 -7.78 -9.38
C CYS A 52 3.84 -7.00 -8.56
N ALA A 53 3.59 -5.72 -8.90
CA ALA A 53 2.56 -4.90 -8.26
C ALA A 53 1.26 -4.80 -9.09
N LYS A 54 1.20 -5.40 -10.29
CA LYS A 54 0.05 -5.25 -11.20
C LYS A 54 -1.29 -5.60 -10.52
N GLU A 55 -1.35 -6.75 -9.86
CA GLU A 55 -2.58 -7.22 -9.22
C GLU A 55 -3.00 -6.32 -8.06
N ALA A 56 -2.04 -5.91 -7.23
CA ALA A 56 -2.27 -4.94 -6.17
C ALA A 56 -2.79 -3.60 -6.70
N ILE A 57 -2.26 -3.11 -7.82
CA ILE A 57 -2.70 -1.85 -8.43
C ILE A 57 -4.11 -1.98 -9.01
N ARG A 58 -4.45 -3.10 -9.65
CA ARG A 58 -5.83 -3.39 -10.11
C ARG A 58 -6.81 -3.33 -8.95
N ASN A 59 -6.55 -4.08 -7.89
CA ASN A 59 -7.41 -4.08 -6.70
C ASN A 59 -7.49 -2.71 -6.03
N TYR A 60 -6.40 -1.96 -5.99
CA TYR A 60 -6.42 -0.56 -5.57
C TYR A 60 -7.39 0.29 -6.42
N ILE A 61 -7.31 0.19 -7.75
CA ILE A 61 -8.22 0.91 -8.67
C ILE A 61 -9.68 0.50 -8.42
N ARG A 62 -9.95 -0.80 -8.22
CA ARG A 62 -11.29 -1.30 -7.89
C ARG A 62 -11.83 -0.67 -6.61
N PHE A 63 -11.02 -0.59 -5.55
CA PHE A 63 -11.42 0.12 -4.32
C PHE A 63 -11.74 1.60 -4.57
N ARG A 64 -10.92 2.27 -5.39
CA ARG A 64 -11.11 3.69 -5.72
C ARG A 64 -12.33 3.96 -6.61
N LEU A 65 -12.64 3.07 -7.55
CA LEU A 65 -13.84 3.15 -8.37
C LEU A 65 -15.12 2.88 -7.57
N ALA A 66 -15.06 1.93 -6.63
CA ALA A 66 -16.18 1.65 -5.73
C ALA A 66 -16.47 2.81 -4.76
N ARG A 67 -15.45 3.62 -4.43
CA ARG A 67 -15.57 4.79 -3.54
C ARG A 67 -14.74 5.98 -4.06
N PRO A 68 -15.26 6.71 -5.05
CA PRO A 68 -14.56 7.85 -5.62
C PRO A 68 -14.36 8.95 -4.57
N ARG A 69 -13.11 9.41 -4.42
CA ARG A 69 -12.77 10.59 -3.59
C ARG A 69 -12.98 11.85 -4.42
N LEU A 70 -14.23 12.25 -4.61
CA LEU A 70 -14.60 13.32 -5.54
C LEU A 70 -14.17 14.72 -5.10
N LEU A 71 -13.92 14.92 -3.80
CA LEU A 71 -13.57 16.23 -3.25
C LEU A 71 -12.36 16.09 -2.32
N ASN A 72 -11.21 16.57 -2.77
CA ASN A 72 -10.03 16.77 -1.95
C ASN A 72 -9.41 18.13 -2.29
N ARG A 73 -8.89 18.85 -1.30
CA ARG A 73 -8.17 20.12 -1.51
C ARG A 73 -6.97 19.95 -2.45
N TYR A 74 -6.38 18.76 -2.46
CA TYR A 74 -5.25 18.41 -3.31
C TYR A 74 -5.75 17.53 -4.47
N PRO A 75 -5.75 18.03 -5.72
CA PRO A 75 -6.24 17.27 -6.88
C PRO A 75 -5.54 15.92 -7.07
N THR A 76 -4.24 15.83 -6.75
CA THR A 76 -3.43 14.60 -6.78
C THR A 76 -3.92 13.51 -5.82
N ARG A 77 -4.65 13.88 -4.76
CA ARG A 77 -5.26 12.95 -3.79
C ARG A 77 -6.66 12.51 -4.22
N ALA A 78 -7.35 13.34 -5.01
CA ALA A 78 -8.66 13.02 -5.60
C ALA A 78 -8.53 12.14 -6.85
N PHE A 79 -7.41 12.25 -7.57
CA PHE A 79 -7.09 11.44 -8.74
C PHE A 79 -7.18 9.94 -8.48
N ILE A 80 -7.58 9.13 -9.47
CA ILE A 80 -7.79 7.68 -9.30
C ILE A 80 -6.53 6.97 -8.81
N LEU A 81 -5.34 7.46 -9.16
CA LEU A 81 -4.06 7.09 -8.56
C LEU A 81 -3.68 8.14 -7.51
N ASP A 82 -4.11 7.95 -6.26
CA ASP A 82 -3.85 8.88 -5.16
C ASP A 82 -2.34 9.01 -4.93
N SER A 83 -1.82 10.25 -4.88
CA SER A 83 -0.40 10.50 -4.56
C SER A 83 0.02 10.03 -3.16
N MET A 84 -0.93 9.61 -2.30
CA MET A 84 -0.61 8.83 -1.10
C MET A 84 0.08 7.52 -1.44
N HIS A 85 -0.46 6.79 -2.42
CA HIS A 85 -0.09 5.41 -2.69
C HIS A 85 0.90 5.28 -3.84
N PHE A 86 0.98 6.30 -4.69
CA PHE A 86 1.86 6.37 -5.85
C PHE A 86 2.80 7.57 -5.74
N PRO A 87 3.96 7.56 -6.43
CA PRO A 87 4.85 8.73 -6.45
C PRO A 87 4.16 9.93 -7.09
N ILE A 88 4.30 11.10 -6.47
CA ILE A 88 3.60 12.31 -6.90
C ILE A 88 3.90 12.70 -8.36
N SER A 89 5.14 12.51 -8.82
CA SER A 89 5.54 12.82 -10.20
C SER A 89 4.83 11.96 -11.24
N LEU A 90 4.56 10.68 -10.93
CA LEU A 90 3.77 9.79 -11.79
C LEU A 90 2.32 10.30 -11.86
N VAL A 91 1.74 10.61 -10.71
CA VAL A 91 0.36 11.11 -10.61
C VAL A 91 0.19 12.41 -11.39
N GLU A 92 1.06 13.39 -11.18
CA GLU A 92 1.03 14.68 -11.88
C GLU A 92 1.20 14.52 -13.40
N SER A 93 2.08 13.62 -13.84
CA SER A 93 2.30 13.36 -15.26
C SER A 93 1.04 12.79 -15.92
N LEU A 94 0.37 11.83 -15.27
CA LEU A 94 -0.88 11.25 -15.77
C LEU A 94 -2.03 12.26 -15.76
N MET A 95 -2.14 13.09 -14.71
CA MET A 95 -3.14 14.16 -14.65
C MET A 95 -3.02 15.17 -15.79
N LYS A 96 -1.79 15.54 -16.17
CA LYS A 96 -1.54 16.48 -17.29
C LYS A 96 -2.02 15.95 -18.63
N LEU A 97 -2.05 14.63 -18.80
CA LEU A 97 -2.52 14.02 -20.05
C LEU A 97 -4.05 14.14 -20.21
N GLN A 98 -4.79 14.64 -19.20
CA GLN A 98 -6.28 14.68 -19.12
C GLN A 98 -6.98 13.31 -19.26
N VAL A 99 -6.21 12.29 -19.58
CA VAL A 99 -6.38 10.90 -19.24
C VAL A 99 -6.86 10.84 -17.79
N LEU A 100 -7.99 10.23 -17.47
CA LEU A 100 -8.49 9.91 -16.11
C LEU A 100 -9.81 10.56 -15.62
N TYR A 101 -10.51 11.40 -16.40
CA TYR A 101 -11.82 11.96 -15.96
C TYR A 101 -13.06 11.04 -16.09
N LYS A 102 -13.00 9.91 -16.83
CA LYS A 102 -14.08 8.89 -16.94
C LYS A 102 -13.53 7.47 -17.13
N TYR A 103 -13.37 6.66 -16.07
CA TYR A 103 -12.59 5.42 -16.19
C TYR A 103 -13.24 4.14 -15.67
N LYS A 104 -13.05 3.08 -16.45
CA LYS A 104 -13.06 1.67 -16.05
C LYS A 104 -11.63 1.23 -15.69
N GLU A 105 -11.50 0.11 -14.98
CA GLU A 105 -10.23 -0.43 -14.48
C GLU A 105 -9.15 -0.59 -15.56
N ASP A 106 -9.45 -1.32 -16.65
CA ASP A 106 -8.48 -1.62 -17.72
C ASP A 106 -7.90 -0.36 -18.35
N GLN A 107 -8.74 0.65 -18.56
CA GLN A 107 -8.32 1.91 -19.16
C GLN A 107 -7.29 2.65 -18.30
N VAL A 108 -7.30 2.52 -16.97
CA VAL A 108 -6.28 3.13 -16.11
C VAL A 108 -4.97 2.36 -16.21
N MET A 109 -5.05 1.03 -16.25
CA MET A 109 -3.88 0.15 -16.33
C MET A 109 -3.09 0.34 -17.61
N ASP A 110 -3.74 0.67 -18.73
CA ASP A 110 -3.10 0.88 -20.04
C ASP A 110 -2.15 2.09 -20.07
N TYR A 111 -2.30 3.06 -19.16
CA TYR A 111 -1.39 4.21 -19.05
C TYR A 111 -0.21 3.96 -18.13
N LEU A 112 -0.11 2.77 -17.53
CA LEU A 112 0.96 2.41 -16.61
C LEU A 112 2.03 1.56 -17.30
N GLU A 113 3.26 2.03 -17.21
CA GLU A 113 4.44 1.36 -17.74
C GLU A 113 4.99 0.36 -16.71
N PHE A 114 5.18 -0.90 -17.08
CA PHE A 114 5.66 -1.95 -16.17
C PHE A 114 6.93 -2.62 -16.69
N LYS A 115 7.87 -2.91 -15.79
CA LYS A 115 9.00 -3.82 -16.06
C LYS A 115 9.14 -4.88 -14.98
N ASN A 116 9.73 -6.01 -15.36
CA ASN A 116 9.95 -7.12 -14.46
C ASN A 116 11.12 -6.84 -13.52
N ARG A 117 11.01 -7.39 -12.30
CA ARG A 117 12.09 -7.42 -11.31
C ARG A 117 12.71 -6.06 -11.00
N LEU A 118 11.93 -5.00 -10.84
CA LEU A 118 12.47 -3.67 -10.52
C LEU A 118 12.63 -3.41 -9.02
N CYS A 119 11.70 -3.91 -8.21
CA CYS A 119 11.54 -3.45 -6.83
C CYS A 119 12.40 -4.24 -5.83
N HIS A 120 12.49 -3.72 -4.60
CA HIS A 120 13.20 -4.35 -3.49
C HIS A 120 12.76 -5.80 -3.21
N GLU A 121 11.45 -6.09 -3.32
CA GLU A 121 10.91 -7.45 -3.15
C GLU A 121 11.51 -8.43 -4.18
N CYS A 122 11.53 -8.04 -5.46
CA CYS A 122 12.08 -8.89 -6.52
C CYS A 122 13.61 -9.02 -6.48
N GLN A 123 14.30 -8.01 -5.96
CA GLN A 123 15.76 -7.98 -5.86
C GLN A 123 16.28 -8.44 -4.50
N ARG A 124 15.38 -8.78 -3.55
CA ARG A 124 15.72 -9.11 -2.16
C ARG A 124 16.58 -8.02 -1.49
N ALA A 125 16.29 -6.77 -1.83
CA ALA A 125 16.95 -5.60 -1.27
C ALA A 125 16.09 -4.98 -0.16
N THR A 126 16.62 -3.99 0.55
CA THR A 126 15.86 -3.20 1.53
C THR A 126 15.76 -1.75 1.07
N PRO A 127 14.60 -1.09 1.20
CA PRO A 127 14.49 0.34 0.96
C PRO A 127 15.50 1.15 1.78
N SER A 128 16.03 2.20 1.17
CA SER A 128 16.94 3.15 1.80
C SER A 128 16.30 3.94 2.94
N TYR A 129 15.00 4.23 2.84
CA TYR A 129 14.23 4.92 3.89
C TYR A 129 13.40 3.95 4.76
N LEU A 130 13.02 4.43 5.95
CA LEU A 130 12.04 3.78 6.82
C LEU A 130 10.62 4.26 6.50
N TYR A 131 9.69 3.33 6.57
CA TYR A 131 8.25 3.54 6.39
C TYR A 131 7.63 4.32 7.54
N CYS A 132 8.01 4.02 8.78
CA CYS A 132 7.45 4.66 9.96
C CYS A 132 8.47 4.79 11.09
N HIS A 133 8.17 5.68 12.05
CA HIS A 133 8.96 5.83 13.27
C HIS A 133 8.85 4.59 14.16
N ALA A 134 9.88 4.35 14.98
CA ALA A 134 9.99 3.15 15.82
C ALA A 134 8.81 2.92 16.77
N MET A 135 8.11 4.00 17.17
CA MET A 135 6.93 3.92 18.03
C MET A 135 5.67 3.38 17.34
N TYR A 136 5.62 3.36 16.00
CA TYR A 136 4.40 3.05 15.23
C TYR A 136 4.37 1.65 14.61
N GLY A 137 5.43 0.85 14.78
CA GLY A 137 5.47 -0.49 14.18
C GLY A 137 6.65 -1.34 14.62
N SER A 138 6.55 -2.64 14.33
CA SER A 138 7.68 -3.57 14.47
C SER A 138 8.85 -3.14 13.57
N LYS A 139 10.08 -3.60 13.86
CA LYS A 139 11.24 -3.34 12.98
C LYS A 139 10.98 -3.74 11.53
N PHE A 140 10.21 -4.82 11.32
CA PHE A 140 9.84 -5.27 9.98
C PHE A 140 8.88 -4.28 9.30
N LYS A 141 7.83 -3.83 9.99
CA LYS A 141 6.90 -2.82 9.46
C LYS A 141 7.59 -1.48 9.20
N GLN A 142 8.52 -1.08 10.06
CA GLN A 142 9.35 0.12 9.84
C GLN A 142 10.16 0.03 8.55
N GLN A 143 10.66 -1.15 8.16
CA GLN A 143 11.47 -1.31 6.95
C GLN A 143 10.64 -1.61 5.68
N PHE A 144 9.51 -2.33 5.82
CA PHE A 144 8.77 -2.90 4.68
C PHE A 144 7.28 -2.52 4.65
N GLY A 145 6.84 -1.51 5.41
CA GLY A 145 5.42 -1.14 5.50
C GLY A 145 4.74 -0.81 4.17
N TRP A 146 5.47 -0.24 3.20
CA TRP A 146 4.95 -0.06 1.83
C TRP A 146 4.58 -1.38 1.16
N TYR A 147 5.43 -2.41 1.34
CA TYR A 147 5.19 -3.75 0.81
C TYR A 147 4.07 -4.48 1.54
N ILE A 148 3.88 -4.20 2.84
CA ILE A 148 2.72 -4.67 3.60
C ILE A 148 1.43 -4.06 3.03
N ASN A 149 1.41 -2.77 2.72
CA ASN A 149 0.26 -2.13 2.08
C ASN A 149 0.00 -2.65 0.66
N LYS A 150 1.06 -2.81 -0.16
CA LYS A 150 0.97 -3.45 -1.48
C LYS A 150 0.35 -4.85 -1.36
N ALA A 151 0.82 -5.66 -0.42
CA ALA A 151 0.32 -7.01 -0.20
C ALA A 151 -1.15 -7.01 0.27
N GLY A 152 -1.56 -6.03 1.08
CA GLY A 152 -2.97 -5.84 1.42
C GLY A 152 -3.82 -5.70 0.17
N PHE A 153 -3.48 -4.75 -0.71
CA PHE A 153 -4.20 -4.58 -1.97
C PHE A 153 -4.16 -5.82 -2.87
N GLU A 154 -3.00 -6.49 -2.97
CA GLU A 154 -2.83 -7.74 -3.72
C GLU A 154 -3.82 -8.82 -3.26
N LEU A 155 -4.04 -8.93 -1.95
CA LEU A 155 -4.94 -9.89 -1.32
C LEU A 155 -6.39 -9.36 -1.19
N GLY A 156 -6.74 -8.27 -1.89
CA GLY A 156 -8.08 -7.70 -1.88
C GLY A 156 -8.49 -7.07 -0.54
N VAL A 157 -7.52 -6.56 0.24
CA VAL A 157 -7.74 -5.87 1.52
C VAL A 157 -7.24 -4.43 1.43
N GLU A 158 -8.13 -3.45 1.62
CA GLU A 158 -7.72 -2.04 1.61
C GLU A 158 -6.98 -1.68 2.91
N PRO A 159 -5.75 -1.12 2.82
CA PRO A 159 -5.04 -0.54 3.96
C PRO A 159 -5.89 0.48 4.73
N ILE A 160 -5.74 0.51 6.06
CA ILE A 160 -6.40 1.43 7.01
C ILE A 160 -7.88 1.11 7.25
N THR A 161 -8.69 0.91 6.21
CA THR A 161 -10.14 0.66 6.38
C THR A 161 -10.48 -0.83 6.55
N CYS A 162 -9.56 -1.72 6.13
CA CYS A 162 -9.76 -3.17 6.06
C CYS A 162 -10.94 -3.59 5.19
N TYR A 163 -11.37 -2.75 4.24
CA TYR A 163 -12.43 -3.12 3.31
C TYR A 163 -11.96 -4.24 2.40
N ILE A 164 -12.88 -5.14 2.06
CA ILE A 164 -12.58 -6.37 1.35
C ILE A 164 -13.17 -6.31 -0.07
N LEU A 165 -12.43 -6.85 -1.04
CA LEU A 165 -12.92 -7.28 -2.36
C LEU A 165 -13.16 -8.80 -2.29
N PRO A 166 -14.41 -9.26 -2.09
CA PRO A 166 -14.67 -10.68 -1.77
C PRO A 166 -14.21 -11.67 -2.84
N ASP A 167 -14.20 -11.24 -4.10
CA ASP A 167 -13.80 -12.03 -5.27
C ASP A 167 -12.27 -12.10 -5.46
N ALA A 168 -11.51 -11.15 -4.93
CA ALA A 168 -10.04 -11.17 -4.94
C ALA A 168 -9.44 -11.66 -3.62
N CYS A 169 -10.22 -11.65 -2.54
CA CYS A 169 -9.71 -11.94 -1.21
C CYS A 169 -9.61 -13.46 -0.96
N PRO A 170 -8.45 -13.97 -0.50
CA PRO A 170 -8.31 -15.38 -0.18
C PRO A 170 -9.29 -15.86 0.88
N LYS A 171 -9.78 -17.10 0.73
CA LYS A 171 -10.73 -17.73 1.66
C LYS A 171 -10.28 -17.65 3.12
N GLN A 172 -8.99 -17.85 3.40
CA GLN A 172 -8.42 -17.76 4.75
C GLN A 172 -8.62 -16.38 5.41
N ILE A 173 -8.63 -15.29 4.64
CA ILE A 173 -8.91 -13.94 5.16
C ILE A 173 -10.41 -13.76 5.30
N LEU A 174 -11.19 -14.18 4.30
CA LEU A 174 -12.66 -14.09 4.32
C LEU A 174 -13.26 -14.79 5.55
N GLU A 175 -12.72 -15.95 5.94
CA GLU A 175 -13.18 -16.70 7.11
C GLU A 175 -12.96 -15.94 8.44
N LEU A 176 -12.01 -15.02 8.50
CA LEU A 176 -11.75 -14.16 9.66
C LEU A 176 -12.75 -13.00 9.77
N ILE A 177 -13.41 -12.62 8.66
CA ILE A 177 -14.34 -11.49 8.65
C ILE A 177 -15.66 -11.91 9.30
N LYS A 178 -15.81 -11.61 10.59
CA LYS A 178 -17.04 -11.81 11.38
C LYS A 178 -17.85 -10.52 11.52
N LEU A 179 -17.17 -9.39 11.45
CA LEU A 179 -17.75 -8.05 11.50
C LEU A 179 -17.45 -7.35 10.18
N ASP A 180 -18.49 -6.85 9.49
CA ASP A 180 -18.32 -6.16 8.21
C ASP A 180 -17.49 -4.88 8.42
N PRO A 181 -16.32 -4.72 7.77
CA PRO A 181 -15.49 -3.53 7.87
C PRO A 181 -16.19 -2.22 7.44
N ARG A 182 -17.24 -2.30 6.61
CA ARG A 182 -18.01 -1.14 6.14
C ARG A 182 -19.04 -0.69 7.15
N GLU A 183 -19.72 -1.63 7.79
CA GLU A 183 -20.82 -1.35 8.71
C GLU A 183 -20.33 -1.11 10.14
N THR A 184 -19.25 -1.77 10.54
CA THR A 184 -18.76 -1.74 11.92
C THR A 184 -18.41 -0.32 12.41
N PRO A 185 -17.70 0.53 11.64
CA PRO A 185 -17.43 1.91 12.05
C PRO A 185 -18.72 2.75 12.20
N VAL A 186 -19.72 2.51 11.34
CA VAL A 186 -21.02 3.20 11.41
C VAL A 186 -21.74 2.80 12.70
N ARG A 187 -21.88 1.49 12.94
CA ARG A 187 -22.51 0.96 14.15
C ARG A 187 -21.80 1.39 15.43
N TYR A 188 -20.47 1.44 15.42
CA TYR A 188 -19.69 1.97 16.53
C TYR A 188 -20.04 3.45 16.82
N SER A 189 -20.14 4.27 15.77
CA SER A 189 -20.52 5.69 15.89
C SER A 189 -21.94 5.84 16.45
N GLU A 190 -22.88 5.04 15.99
CA GLU A 190 -24.28 5.03 16.47
C GLU A 190 -24.38 4.65 17.95
N LEU A 191 -23.69 3.58 18.38
CA LEU A 191 -23.67 3.15 19.78
C LEU A 191 -23.07 4.23 20.69
N ASN A 192 -22.00 4.90 20.26
CA ASN A 192 -21.41 6.01 21.00
C ASN A 192 -22.38 7.20 21.14
N LYS A 193 -23.05 7.59 20.05
CA LYS A 193 -24.03 8.68 20.07
C LYS A 193 -25.23 8.36 20.97
N ALA A 194 -25.62 7.10 21.05
CA ALA A 194 -26.68 6.61 21.93
C ALA A 194 -26.25 6.42 23.39
N GLY A 195 -24.99 6.72 23.75
CA GLY A 195 -24.46 6.53 25.11
C GLY A 195 -24.22 5.06 25.51
N ARG A 196 -24.31 4.11 24.57
CA ARG A 196 -24.12 2.67 24.79
C ARG A 196 -22.63 2.30 24.74
N LEU A 197 -21.84 2.92 25.63
CA LEU A 197 -20.38 2.87 25.57
C LEU A 197 -19.80 1.46 25.74
N GLU A 198 -20.36 0.64 26.63
CA GLU A 198 -19.86 -0.73 26.85
C GLU A 198 -19.97 -1.59 25.59
N GLU A 199 -21.09 -1.50 24.89
CA GLU A 199 -21.33 -2.20 23.63
C GLU A 199 -20.45 -1.67 22.51
N ALA A 200 -20.30 -0.34 22.41
CA ALA A 200 -19.40 0.28 21.44
C ALA A 200 -17.96 -0.20 21.64
N HIS A 201 -17.47 -0.24 22.88
CA HIS A 201 -16.13 -0.72 23.18
C HIS A 201 -15.97 -2.23 22.93
N ALA A 202 -16.98 -3.04 23.25
CA ALA A 202 -16.97 -4.46 22.95
C ALA A 202 -16.89 -4.72 21.44
N LEU A 203 -17.69 -4.00 20.65
CA LEU A 203 -17.66 -4.05 19.18
C LEU A 203 -16.28 -3.65 18.65
N ASN A 204 -15.73 -2.53 19.10
CA ASN A 204 -14.42 -2.06 18.66
C ASN A 204 -13.30 -3.05 19.02
N ARG A 205 -13.32 -3.66 20.21
CA ARG A 205 -12.34 -4.68 20.62
C ARG A 205 -12.39 -5.91 19.71
N ALA A 206 -13.60 -6.40 19.40
CA ALA A 206 -13.80 -7.54 18.51
C ALA A 206 -13.32 -7.22 17.08
N PHE A 207 -13.69 -6.04 16.57
CA PHE A 207 -13.26 -5.57 15.25
C PHE A 207 -11.75 -5.41 15.16
N SER A 208 -11.14 -4.73 16.13
CA SER A 208 -9.68 -4.57 16.20
C SER A 208 -8.94 -5.91 16.27
N LYS A 209 -9.53 -6.93 16.92
CA LYS A 209 -8.96 -8.29 16.94
C LYS A 209 -8.95 -8.92 15.55
N GLN A 210 -10.10 -8.87 14.86
CA GLN A 210 -10.22 -9.33 13.48
C GLN A 210 -9.21 -8.63 12.57
N GLU A 211 -9.08 -7.31 12.63
CA GLU A 211 -8.12 -6.56 11.82
C GLU A 211 -6.68 -7.04 12.08
N ARG A 212 -6.29 -7.25 13.34
CA ARG A 212 -4.97 -7.79 13.68
C ARG A 212 -4.74 -9.18 13.09
N ASP A 213 -5.74 -10.05 13.13
CA ASP A 213 -5.65 -11.40 12.58
C ASP A 213 -5.48 -11.37 11.05
N VAL A 214 -6.20 -10.48 10.36
CA VAL A 214 -6.05 -10.25 8.90
C VAL A 214 -4.66 -9.70 8.59
N TRP A 215 -4.23 -8.62 9.26
CA TRP A 215 -2.94 -7.99 8.99
C TRP A 215 -1.74 -8.88 9.33
N ARG A 216 -1.90 -9.84 10.27
CA ARG A 216 -0.89 -10.88 10.50
C ARG A 216 -0.68 -11.75 9.27
N ILE A 217 -1.74 -12.15 8.57
CA ILE A 217 -1.63 -12.92 7.31
C ILE A 217 -0.93 -12.08 6.24
N VAL A 218 -1.36 -10.82 6.07
CA VAL A 218 -0.77 -9.92 5.08
C VAL A 218 0.72 -9.69 5.34
N GLU A 219 1.11 -9.33 6.58
CA GLU A 219 2.50 -9.10 6.96
C GLU A 219 3.35 -10.37 6.78
N ASN A 220 2.83 -11.55 7.17
CA ASN A 220 3.54 -12.81 7.00
C ASN A 220 3.82 -13.13 5.52
N SER A 221 2.87 -12.85 4.62
CA SER A 221 3.09 -13.02 3.17
C SER A 221 4.26 -12.16 2.65
N VAL A 222 4.53 -11.02 3.26
CA VAL A 222 5.66 -10.15 2.91
C VAL A 222 6.95 -10.68 3.55
N ARG A 223 6.88 -11.16 4.79
CA ARG A 223 8.01 -11.81 5.45
C ARG A 223 8.52 -13.01 4.65
N GLU A 224 7.63 -13.85 4.14
CA GLU A 224 8.00 -14.99 3.30
C GLU A 224 8.71 -14.55 2.01
N ARG A 225 8.26 -13.46 1.38
CA ARG A 225 8.86 -12.94 0.15
C ARG A 225 10.25 -12.33 0.35
N PHE A 226 10.50 -11.69 1.49
CA PHE A 226 11.80 -11.05 1.79
C PHE A 226 12.76 -11.93 2.60
N LEU A 227 12.25 -12.80 3.47
CA LEU A 227 13.03 -13.59 4.44
C LEU A 227 12.92 -15.10 4.21
N GLY A 228 12.00 -15.56 3.35
CA GLY A 228 11.83 -16.97 3.03
C GLY A 228 13.08 -17.56 2.39
N THR A 229 13.53 -18.70 2.92
CA THR A 229 14.69 -19.44 2.41
C THR A 229 14.46 -19.91 0.98
N SER A 230 15.50 -19.79 0.16
CA SER A 230 15.58 -20.42 -1.16
C SER A 230 15.71 -21.94 -0.96
N SER A 231 14.59 -22.63 -0.78
CA SER A 231 14.55 -24.07 -0.98
C SER A 231 14.49 -24.33 -2.49
N GLY A 232 15.64 -24.54 -3.11
CA GLY A 232 15.72 -25.05 -4.49
C GLY A 232 16.39 -24.10 -5.49
N GLN A 233 17.69 -23.95 -5.37
CA GLN A 233 18.64 -23.83 -6.49
C GLN A 233 20.05 -23.97 -5.91
N ARG A 234 20.47 -25.23 -5.76
CA ARG A 234 21.86 -25.66 -5.84
C ARG A 234 21.93 -26.69 -6.94
#